data_AF-A0A7J2UVX5-F1
#
_entry.id   AF-A0A7J2UVX5-F1
#
_cell.length_a   1.000
_cell.length_b   1.000
_cell.length_c   1.000
_cell.angle_alpha   90.00
_cell.angle_beta   90.00
_cell.angle_gamma   90.00
#
_symmetry.space_group_name_H-M   'P 1'
#
loop_
_entity.id
_entity.type
_entity.pdbx_description
1 polymer ?
#
loop_
_entity_poly.entity_id
_entity_poly.type
_entity_poly.pdbx_seq_one_letter_code
_entity_poly.pdbx_strand_id
1 'polypeptide(L)'
;MEFGTLDFETVVNVLLIVGLLISVILSILVKDLLKSAISLGVASAILGAIFYMMGSPLAAMVEISVCGGLVTVLFVAAISMTGDGKEEEAEE
;
A
#
# COMPACT_ATOMS: atom_id res chain seq x y z
N MET A 1 -4.71 37.72 4.62
CA MET A 1 -3.84 37.27 5.74
C MET A 1 -4.10 35.77 5.88
N GLU A 2 -3.41 34.97 5.07
CA GLU A 2 -3.64 33.51 4.90
C GLU A 2 -2.30 32.75 4.95
N PHE A 3 -1.40 33.16 5.85
CA PHE A 3 -0.02 32.65 5.89
C PHE A 3 0.21 31.50 6.87
N GLY A 4 -0.82 31.06 7.62
CA GLY A 4 -0.67 30.08 8.71
C GLY A 4 -1.22 28.68 8.43
N THR A 5 -2.19 28.53 7.54
CA THR A 5 -2.82 27.22 7.25
C THR A 5 -1.99 26.40 6.25
N LEU A 6 -1.27 27.05 5.34
CA LEU A 6 -0.51 26.34 4.30
C LEU A 6 0.67 25.55 4.87
N ASP A 7 1.35 26.03 5.92
CA ASP A 7 2.46 25.30 6.53
C ASP A 7 2.01 23.97 7.15
N PHE A 8 0.89 23.94 7.87
CA PHE A 8 0.45 22.71 8.55
C PHE A 8 0.00 21.62 7.57
N GLU A 9 -0.82 21.97 6.57
CA GLU A 9 -1.22 21.03 5.52
C GLU A 9 -0.02 20.54 4.69
N THR A 10 0.92 21.44 4.40
CA THR A 10 2.15 21.08 3.68
C THR A 10 3.00 20.11 4.49
N VAL A 11 3.18 20.36 5.79
CA VAL A 11 3.93 19.46 6.69
C VAL A 11 3.28 18.08 6.75
N VAL A 12 1.95 18.01 6.87
CA VAL A 12 1.21 16.73 6.89
C VAL A 12 1.35 15.99 5.55
N ASN A 13 1.22 16.69 4.42
CA ASN A 13 1.38 16.08 3.10
C ASN A 13 2.81 15.57 2.87
N VAL A 14 3.83 16.35 3.26
CA VAL A 14 5.22 15.93 3.17
C VAL A 14 5.45 14.69 4.05
N LEU A 15 4.90 14.66 5.26
CA LEU A 15 5.02 13.50 6.14
C LEU A 15 4.35 12.25 5.54
N LEU A 16 3.16 12.38 4.95
CA LEU A 16 2.48 11.27 4.26
C LEU A 16 3.28 10.77 3.06
N ILE A 17 3.86 11.67 2.25
CA ILE A 17 4.69 11.30 1.10
C ILE A 17 5.96 10.58 1.56
N VAL A 18 6.62 11.06 2.61
CA VAL A 18 7.81 10.38 3.18
C VAL A 18 7.43 9.00 3.72
N GLY A 19 6.31 8.90 4.45
CA GLY A 19 5.79 7.62 4.94
C GLY A 19 5.44 6.64 3.82
N LEU A 20 4.83 7.13 2.74
CA LEU A 20 4.53 6.37 1.53
C LEU A 20 5.81 5.81 0.90
N LEU A 21 6.83 6.66 0.69
CA LEU A 21 8.10 6.24 0.10
C LEU A 21 8.78 5.14 0.94
N ILE A 22 8.82 5.32 2.26
CA ILE A 22 9.39 4.32 3.17
C ILE A 22 8.62 3.01 3.07
N SER A 23 7.28 3.05 3.06
CA SER A 23 6.43 1.86 2.97
C SER A 23 6.61 1.11 1.64
N VAL A 24 6.77 1.84 0.53
CA VAL A 24 7.05 1.25 -0.80
C VAL A 24 8.43 0.61 -0.82
N ILE A 25 9.46 1.28 -0.29
CA ILE A 25 10.81 0.73 -0.21
C ILE A 25 10.82 -0.54 0.65
N LEU A 26 10.14 -0.53 1.80
CA LEU A 26 9.98 -1.72 2.65
C LEU A 26 9.28 -2.85 1.89
N SER A 27 8.23 -2.54 1.13
CA SER A 27 7.53 -3.53 0.32
C SER A 27 8.46 -4.24 -0.66
N ILE A 28 9.40 -3.52 -1.27
CA ILE A 28 10.36 -4.09 -2.23
C ILE A 28 11.46 -4.90 -1.52
N LEU A 29 11.88 -4.49 -0.33
CA LEU A 29 13.00 -5.11 0.38
C LEU A 29 12.64 -6.40 1.12
N VAL A 30 11.36 -6.64 1.39
CA VAL A 30 10.87 -7.79 2.14
C VAL A 30 10.95 -9.07 1.30
N LYS A 31 11.64 -10.10 1.83
CA LYS A 31 11.82 -11.40 1.18
C LYS A 31 10.55 -12.24 1.07
N ASP A 32 9.65 -12.12 2.05
CA ASP A 32 8.36 -12.81 2.03
C ASP A 32 7.37 -12.08 1.13
N LEU A 33 6.94 -12.73 0.04
CA LEU A 33 5.98 -12.15 -0.90
C LEU A 33 4.67 -11.74 -0.18
N LEU A 34 4.24 -12.51 0.81
CA LEU A 34 3.01 -12.22 1.56
C LEU A 34 3.14 -10.95 2.40
N LYS A 35 4.27 -10.77 3.10
CA LYS A 35 4.55 -9.54 3.85
C LYS A 35 4.78 -8.35 2.92
N SER A 36 5.40 -8.57 1.76
CA SER A 36 5.55 -7.56 0.71
C SER A 36 4.18 -7.08 0.20
N ALA A 37 3.26 -7.99 -0.12
CA ALA A 37 1.91 -7.64 -0.57
C ALA A 37 1.12 -6.85 0.48
N ILE A 38 1.23 -7.20 1.77
CA ILE A 38 0.60 -6.43 2.85
C ILE A 38 1.22 -5.03 2.95
N SER A 39 2.55 -4.92 2.87
CA SER A 39 3.25 -3.62 2.89
C SER A 39 2.87 -2.73 1.71
N LEU A 40 2.62 -3.33 0.54
CA LEU A 40 2.12 -2.64 -0.65
C LEU A 40 0.68 -2.13 -0.42
N GLY A 41 -0.18 -2.94 0.18
CA GLY A 41 -1.54 -2.53 0.55
C GLY A 41 -1.57 -1.36 1.53
N VAL A 42 -0.67 -1.34 2.52
CA VAL A 42 -0.49 -0.20 3.43
C VAL A 42 -0.02 1.05 2.68
N ALA A 43 0.93 0.91 1.76
CA ALA A 43 1.38 2.03 0.92
C ALA A 43 0.22 2.59 0.07
N SER A 44 -0.60 1.73 -0.51
CA SER A 44 -1.78 2.17 -1.28
C SER A 44 -2.83 2.88 -0.41
N ALA A 45 -3.07 2.42 0.82
CA ALA A 45 -3.96 3.12 1.76
C ALA A 45 -3.46 4.54 2.10
N ILE A 46 -2.15 4.71 2.29
CA ILE A 46 -1.52 6.03 2.49
C ILE A 46 -1.72 6.90 1.24
N LEU A 47 -1.54 6.34 0.04
CA LEU A 47 -1.74 7.06 -1.21
C LEU A 47 -3.20 7.51 -1.41
N GLY A 48 -4.17 6.67 -1.03
CA GLY A 48 -5.58 7.04 -1.00
C GLY A 48 -5.88 8.23 -0.07
N ALA A 49 -5.24 8.26 1.11
CA ALA A 49 -5.35 9.40 2.03
C ALA A 49 -4.75 10.69 1.42
N ILE A 50 -3.65 10.59 0.68
CA ILE A 50 -3.06 11.72 -0.05
C ILE A 50 -4.04 12.25 -1.11
N PHE A 51 -4.67 11.38 -1.91
CA PHE A 51 -5.66 11.83 -2.90
C PHE A 51 -6.87 12.53 -2.27
N TYR A 52 -7.30 12.09 -1.08
CA TYR A 52 -8.36 12.76 -0.34
C TYR A 52 -7.96 14.17 0.07
N MET A 53 -6.74 14.33 0.61
CA MET A 53 -6.18 15.64 1.00
C MET A 53 -5.94 16.57 -0.20
N MET A 54 -5.63 16.02 -1.38
CA MET A 54 -5.49 16.78 -2.62
C MET A 54 -6.84 17.25 -3.23
N GLY A 55 -7.96 17.02 -2.55
CA GLY A 55 -9.28 17.42 -3.04
C GLY A 55 -9.84 16.52 -4.14
N SER A 56 -9.31 15.31 -4.30
CA SER A 56 -9.78 14.31 -5.28
C SER A 56 -10.43 13.10 -4.58
N PRO A 57 -11.65 13.27 -4.03
CA PRO A 57 -12.32 12.20 -3.27
C PRO A 57 -12.66 10.99 -4.14
N LEU A 58 -12.98 11.21 -5.43
CA LEU A 58 -13.26 10.11 -6.34
C LEU A 58 -12.01 9.26 -6.60
N ALA A 59 -10.84 9.87 -6.78
CA ALA A 59 -9.58 9.13 -6.93
C ALA A 59 -9.23 8.38 -5.64
N ALA A 60 -9.43 8.99 -4.47
CA ALA A 60 -9.20 8.34 -3.18
C ALA A 60 -10.06 7.08 -2.99
N MET A 61 -11.34 7.13 -3.36
CA MET A 61 -12.24 5.98 -3.26
C MET A 61 -11.83 4.84 -4.19
N VAL A 62 -11.44 5.16 -5.43
CA VAL A 62 -10.98 4.17 -6.40
C VAL A 62 -9.66 3.56 -5.95
N GLU A 63 -8.72 4.36 -5.47
CA GLU A 63 -7.42 3.89 -4.98
C GLU A 63 -7.58 2.92 -3.81
N ILE A 64 -8.33 3.30 -2.76
CA ILE A 64 -8.50 2.45 -1.57
C ILE A 64 -9.28 1.18 -1.91
N SER A 65 -10.30 1.26 -2.75
CA SER A 65 -11.12 0.11 -3.11
C SER A 65 -10.38 -0.87 -4.04
N VAL A 66 -9.89 -0.36 -5.17
CA VAL A 66 -9.28 -1.20 -6.21
C VAL A 66 -7.86 -1.56 -5.84
N CYS A 67 -7.04 -0.57 -5.49
CA CYS A 67 -5.60 -0.77 -5.28
C CYS A 67 -5.32 -1.26 -3.85
N GLY A 68 -5.96 -0.64 -2.84
CA GLY A 68 -5.83 -1.05 -1.44
C GLY A 68 -6.55 -2.36 -1.10
N GLY A 69 -7.74 -2.58 -1.68
CA GLY A 69 -8.57 -3.76 -1.45
C GLY A 69 -8.32 -4.87 -2.46
N LEU A 70 -8.84 -4.71 -3.69
CA LEU A 70 -8.88 -5.76 -4.70
C LEU A 70 -7.49 -6.28 -5.09
N VAL A 71 -6.55 -5.39 -5.42
CA VAL A 71 -5.18 -5.76 -5.84
C VAL A 71 -4.44 -6.46 -4.71
N THR A 72 -4.55 -5.97 -3.47
CA THR A 72 -3.93 -6.62 -2.29
C THR A 72 -4.48 -8.03 -2.07
N VAL A 73 -5.81 -8.22 -2.14
CA VAL A 73 -6.44 -9.54 -1.97
C VAL A 73 -6.04 -10.48 -3.11
N LEU A 74 -5.99 -9.98 -4.36
CA LEU A 74 -5.52 -10.74 -5.51
C LEU A 74 -4.07 -11.20 -5.33
N PHE A 75 -3.18 -10.33 -4.86
CA PHE A 75 -1.80 -10.71 -4.57
C PHE A 75 -1.73 -11.77 -3.47
N VAL A 76 -2.43 -11.57 -2.35
CA VAL A 76 -2.45 -12.56 -1.26
C VAL A 76 -2.99 -13.91 -1.74
N ALA A 77 -4.06 -13.92 -2.54
CA ALA A 77 -4.63 -15.14 -3.11
C ALA A 77 -3.64 -15.84 -4.06
N ALA A 78 -3.01 -15.10 -4.97
CA ALA A 78 -2.01 -15.64 -5.89
C ALA A 78 -0.78 -16.20 -5.17
N ILE A 79 -0.30 -15.49 -4.13
CA ILE A 79 0.80 -15.94 -3.28
C ILE A 79 0.41 -17.21 -2.54
N SER A 80 -0.81 -17.29 -2.01
CA SER A 80 -1.33 -18.49 -1.35
C SER A 80 -1.40 -19.70 -2.29
N MET A 81 -1.71 -19.49 -3.58
CA MET A 81 -1.72 -20.57 -4.57
C MET A 81 -0.30 -20.98 -5.02
N THR A 82 0.69 -20.10 -4.89
CA THR A 82 2.09 -20.35 -5.26
C THR A 82 2.90 -20.96 -4.10
N GLY A 83 2.43 -20.81 -2.85
CA GLY A 83 3.09 -21.33 -1.65
C GLY A 83 3.01 -22.86 -1.47
N ASP A 84 2.16 -23.54 -2.23
CA ASP A 84 1.96 -25.00 -2.18
C ASP A 84 2.89 -25.80 -3.11
N GLY A 85 3.96 -25.19 -3.63
CA GLY A 85 5.05 -25.89 -4.31
C GLY A 85 5.99 -26.67 -3.38
N LYS A 86 5.50 -27.15 -2.23
CA LYS A 86 6.17 -28.23 -1.50
C LYS A 86 5.62 -29.53 -2.09
N GLU A 87 6.40 -30.09 -3.01
CA GLU A 87 6.29 -31.48 -3.45
C GLU A 87 5.88 -32.36 -2.27
N GLU A 88 4.74 -32.99 -2.47
CA GLU A 88 4.38 -34.25 -1.86
C GLU A 88 5.44 -35.28 -2.30
N GLU A 89 6.57 -35.32 -1.61
CA GLU A 89 7.38 -36.53 -1.53
C GLU A 89 6.72 -37.44 -0.49
N ALA A 90 5.77 -38.24 -1.00
CA ALA A 90 5.43 -39.53 -0.44
C ALA A 90 6.59 -40.52 -0.73
N GLU A 91 6.89 -41.38 0.25
CA GLU A 91 7.93 -42.45 0.26
C GLU A 91 9.38 -41.95 0.21
N GLU A 92 10.29 -42.34 1.12
CA GLU A 92 10.54 -43.66 1.75
C GLU A 92 10.93 -43.54 3.24
#